data_AF-A0A8D3D2Z2-F1
#
_entry.id   AF-A0A8D3D2Z2-F1
#
_cell.length_a   1.000
_cell.length_b   1.000
_cell.length_c   1.000
_cell.angle_alpha   90.00
_cell.angle_beta   90.00
_cell.angle_gamma   90.00
#
_symmetry.space_group_name_H-M   'P 1'
#
loop_
_entity.id
_entity.type
_entity.pdbx_description
1 polymer ?
#
loop_
_entity_poly.entity_id
_entity_poly.type
_entity_poly.pdbx_seq_one_letter_code
_entity_poly.pdbx_strand_id
1 'polypeptide(L)'
;SFGLRSVCECVLLIGTDPHWYPARQALKLDPKGKILRDEEILLHLPVGTTATMFFIDLGPQLGWTMVFLAEYIGPLLTYLLFYFRVPYIYSHRYASTSSPHPVVTRACACHTFHYVKRMIETIFVHRFTHGTMPLRIIVRNCAYYWGFSAWLAYYINHPLYTPPCKLTHMCELGNFSIHVTLNNLRGDGIRGRRYPIPTKNPFTWLFLFVSCPNYTYEVGAWVSFSIMTQCLPVAFYTLLGFIQMSIWAKGKHRAYSREFKDYPSLRMAIIPLIL
;
A
#
# COMPACT_ATOMS: atom_id res chain seq x y z
N SER A 1 7.85 9.32 -60.35
CA SER A 1 8.98 8.99 -59.47
C SER A 1 8.84 9.83 -58.20
N PHE A 2 8.14 9.30 -57.20
CA PHE A 2 7.95 9.95 -55.90
C PHE A 2 9.12 9.56 -55.00
N GLY A 3 9.92 10.53 -54.58
CA GLY A 3 11.07 10.33 -53.70
C GLY A 3 11.21 11.49 -52.73
N LEU A 4 10.36 11.53 -51.69
CA LEU A 4 10.55 12.35 -50.50
C LEU A 4 10.93 11.42 -49.35
N ARG A 5 12.22 11.11 -49.26
CA ARG A 5 12.86 10.75 -48.00
C ARG A 5 13.30 12.06 -47.35
N SER A 6 12.55 12.51 -46.36
CA SER A 6 13.17 13.08 -45.18
C SER A 6 12.28 12.77 -44.00
N VAL A 7 12.81 11.90 -43.16
CA VAL A 7 12.37 11.57 -41.81
C VAL A 7 11.89 12.87 -41.14
N CYS A 8 10.57 13.01 -40.97
CA CYS A 8 10.05 13.95 -39.98
C CYS A 8 10.52 13.42 -38.63
N GLU A 9 11.61 14.00 -38.14
CA GLU A 9 11.83 14.20 -36.72
C GLU A 9 10.60 14.93 -36.15
N CYS A 10 9.51 14.19 -35.93
CA CYS A 10 8.57 14.53 -34.88
C CYS A 10 9.26 14.20 -33.56
N VAL A 11 10.31 14.95 -33.25
CA VAL A 11 10.64 15.25 -31.86
C VAL A 11 9.39 15.92 -31.34
N LEU A 12 8.53 15.12 -30.70
CA LEU A 12 7.55 15.65 -29.78
C LEU A 12 8.42 16.37 -28.73
N LEU A 13 8.67 17.66 -28.94
CA LEU A 13 8.85 18.61 -27.86
C LEU A 13 7.52 18.54 -27.12
N ILE A 14 7.37 17.50 -26.30
CA ILE A 14 6.22 17.33 -25.41
C ILE A 14 6.17 18.68 -24.71
N GLY A 15 5.07 19.41 -24.92
CA GLY A 15 4.78 20.65 -24.25
C GLY A 15 4.62 20.39 -22.77
N THR A 16 5.74 20.11 -22.09
CA THR A 16 5.85 20.33 -20.67
C THR A 16 5.94 21.82 -20.54
N ASP A 17 4.90 22.46 -20.01
CA ASP A 17 5.02 23.83 -19.53
C ASP A 17 6.22 23.84 -18.56
N PRO A 18 7.32 24.56 -18.87
CA PRO A 18 8.54 24.53 -18.06
C PRO A 18 8.29 25.04 -16.63
N HIS A 19 7.15 25.67 -16.38
CA HIS A 19 6.73 26.08 -15.04
C HIS A 19 6.40 24.91 -14.11
N TRP A 20 5.96 23.76 -14.63
CA TRP A 20 5.51 22.62 -13.82
C TRP A 20 6.42 21.40 -14.01
N TYR A 21 6.67 20.63 -12.95
CA TYR A 21 7.45 19.38 -13.06
C TYR A 21 6.63 18.26 -13.75
N PRO A 22 7.26 17.31 -14.44
CA PRO A 22 6.57 16.37 -15.33
C PRO A 22 5.41 15.59 -14.68
N ALA A 23 5.59 15.09 -13.46
CA ALA A 23 4.56 14.29 -12.79
C ALA A 23 3.28 15.07 -12.44
N ARG A 24 3.30 16.40 -12.40
CA ARG A 24 2.12 17.25 -12.15
C ARG A 24 1.22 17.39 -13.38
N GLN A 25 1.71 16.94 -14.54
CA GLN A 25 1.12 17.21 -15.84
C GLN A 25 0.41 15.96 -16.36
N ALA A 26 -0.72 16.15 -17.02
CA ALA A 26 -1.43 15.09 -17.74
C ALA A 26 -1.96 15.59 -19.09
N LEU A 27 -2.08 14.67 -20.04
CA LEU A 27 -2.58 14.96 -21.38
C LEU A 27 -3.94 14.29 -21.64
N LYS A 28 -4.77 14.96 -22.43
CA LYS A 28 -6.03 14.43 -22.97
C LYS A 28 -6.16 14.70 -24.46
N LEU A 29 -6.90 13.86 -25.17
CA LEU A 29 -7.26 14.09 -26.57
C LEU A 29 -8.54 14.93 -26.75
N ASP A 30 -9.39 14.96 -25.73
CA ASP A 30 -10.66 15.69 -25.70
C ASP A 30 -10.79 16.37 -24.33
N PRO A 31 -11.26 17.63 -24.22
CA PRO A 31 -11.48 18.29 -22.94
C PRO A 31 -12.32 17.47 -21.94
N LYS A 32 -13.32 16.72 -22.44
CA LYS A 32 -14.20 15.83 -21.66
C LYS A 32 -13.71 14.38 -21.65
N GLY A 33 -12.62 14.07 -22.36
CA GLY A 33 -12.04 12.74 -22.48
C GLY A 33 -11.33 12.25 -21.22
N LYS A 34 -10.90 10.98 -21.27
CA LYS A 34 -10.04 10.38 -20.24
C LYS A 34 -8.60 10.86 -20.40
N ILE A 35 -7.89 10.88 -19.28
CA ILE A 35 -6.45 11.15 -19.24
C ILE A 35 -5.71 10.01 -19.96
N LEU A 36 -4.77 10.38 -20.83
CA LEU A 36 -3.87 9.46 -21.51
C LEU A 36 -2.90 8.84 -20.49
N ARG A 37 -2.59 7.56 -20.67
CA ARG A 37 -1.59 6.87 -19.84
C ARG A 37 -0.19 7.17 -20.36
N ASP A 38 0.78 7.24 -19.45
CA ASP A 38 2.18 7.48 -19.77
C ASP A 38 2.78 6.42 -20.72
N GLU A 39 2.19 5.22 -20.77
CA GLU A 39 2.63 4.11 -21.62
C GLU A 39 1.99 4.09 -23.01
N GLU A 40 1.04 5.00 -23.31
CA GLU A 40 0.35 5.02 -24.60
C GLU A 40 1.26 5.55 -25.71
N ILE A 41 1.41 4.73 -26.75
CA ILE A 41 2.19 5.08 -27.92
C ILE A 41 1.29 5.91 -28.84
N LEU A 42 1.79 7.06 -29.29
CA LEU A 42 1.09 7.99 -30.18
C LEU A 42 0.46 7.31 -31.41
N LEU A 43 1.17 6.31 -31.98
CA LEU A 43 0.71 5.51 -33.13
C LEU A 43 -0.58 4.72 -32.88
N HIS A 44 -0.91 4.42 -31.62
CA HIS A 44 -2.13 3.70 -31.25
C HIS A 44 -3.27 4.62 -30.81
N LEU A 45 -3.02 5.93 -30.76
CA LEU A 45 -4.08 6.89 -30.45
C LEU A 45 -4.97 7.10 -31.69
N PRO A 46 -6.28 7.33 -31.49
CA PRO A 46 -7.22 7.59 -32.59
C PRO A 46 -7.06 9.02 -33.12
N VAL A 47 -5.86 9.37 -33.55
CA VAL A 47 -5.48 10.68 -34.08
C VAL A 47 -4.98 10.53 -35.51
N GLY A 48 -5.34 11.49 -36.37
CA GLY A 48 -4.92 11.51 -37.77
C GLY A 48 -3.49 12.03 -37.94
N THR A 49 -3.24 12.78 -39.00
CA THR A 49 -1.95 13.47 -39.22
C THR A 49 -1.70 14.62 -38.25
N THR A 50 -2.76 15.15 -37.63
CA THR A 50 -2.70 16.20 -36.61
C THR A 50 -3.41 15.72 -35.34
N ALA A 51 -2.80 16.02 -34.18
CA ALA A 51 -3.35 15.67 -32.87
C ALA A 51 -3.38 16.94 -31.99
N THR A 52 -4.57 17.29 -31.49
CA THR A 52 -4.70 18.33 -30.46
C THR A 52 -4.67 17.64 -29.10
N MET A 53 -3.71 18.03 -28.26
CA MET A 53 -3.63 17.54 -26.88
C MET A 53 -3.93 18.67 -25.90
N PHE A 54 -4.75 18.36 -24.90
CA PHE A 54 -5.11 19.27 -23.83
C PHE A 54 -4.25 18.99 -22.62
N PHE A 55 -3.59 20.04 -22.12
CA PHE A 55 -2.82 20.01 -20.90
C PHE A 55 -3.71 20.13 -19.68
N ILE A 56 -3.43 19.33 -18.65
CA ILE A 56 -4.09 19.38 -17.35
C ILE A 56 -3.07 19.45 -16.24
N ASP A 57 -3.28 20.43 -15.35
CA ASP A 57 -2.61 20.48 -14.06
C ASP A 57 -3.33 19.56 -13.06
N LEU A 58 -2.63 18.51 -12.60
CA LEU A 58 -3.12 17.59 -11.57
C LEU A 58 -2.95 18.13 -10.14
N GLY A 59 -2.23 19.25 -9.98
CA GLY A 59 -1.75 19.78 -8.70
C GLY A 59 -0.55 18.99 -8.16
N PRO A 60 -0.08 19.29 -6.94
CA PRO A 60 1.08 18.61 -6.35
C PRO A 60 0.92 17.09 -6.27
N GLN A 61 1.88 16.38 -6.85
CA GLN A 61 1.96 14.93 -6.94
C GLN A 61 3.21 14.43 -6.20
N LEU A 62 3.09 13.34 -5.46
CA LEU A 62 4.24 12.65 -4.86
C LEU A 62 4.37 11.23 -5.39
N GLY A 63 5.61 10.76 -5.52
CA GLY A 63 5.90 9.38 -5.90
C GLY A 63 5.50 8.38 -4.81
N TRP A 64 5.14 7.16 -5.22
CA TRP A 64 4.61 6.11 -4.33
C TRP A 64 5.51 5.79 -3.14
N THR A 65 6.84 5.76 -3.31
CA THR A 65 7.77 5.53 -2.19
C THR A 65 7.58 6.56 -1.08
N MET A 66 7.49 7.84 -1.44
CA MET A 66 7.28 8.92 -0.46
C MET A 66 5.90 8.84 0.17
N VAL A 67 4.87 8.49 -0.61
CA VAL A 67 3.50 8.27 -0.11
C VAL A 67 3.50 7.23 1.00
N PHE A 68 4.03 6.04 0.73
CA PHE A 68 4.02 4.93 1.68
C PHE A 68 4.92 5.20 2.90
N LEU A 69 6.07 5.85 2.71
CA LEU A 69 6.91 6.25 3.84
C LEU A 69 6.18 7.23 4.76
N ALA A 70 5.51 8.25 4.21
CA ALA A 70 4.72 9.20 4.99
C ALA A 70 3.54 8.52 5.72
N GLU A 71 2.87 7.58 5.06
CA GLU A 71 1.78 6.80 5.65
C GLU A 71 2.27 5.92 6.82
N TYR A 72 3.48 5.34 6.75
CA TYR A 72 3.98 4.37 7.74
C TYR A 72 4.83 4.98 8.86
N ILE A 73 5.52 6.09 8.63
CA ILE A 73 6.32 6.74 9.67
C ILE A 73 5.46 7.32 10.78
N GLY A 74 4.27 7.83 10.44
CA GLY A 74 3.35 8.41 11.40
C GLY A 74 2.90 7.42 12.46
N PRO A 75 2.27 6.28 12.10
CA PRO A 75 1.87 5.26 13.05
C PRO A 75 3.00 4.83 13.99
N LEU A 76 4.21 4.66 13.45
CA LEU A 76 5.38 4.33 14.25
C LEU A 76 5.66 5.40 15.31
N LEU A 77 5.76 6.67 14.90
CA LEU A 77 6.03 7.78 15.81
C LEU A 77 4.87 8.00 16.80
N THR A 78 3.63 8.03 16.33
CA THR A 78 2.45 8.22 17.17
C THR A 78 2.37 7.16 18.24
N TYR A 79 2.56 5.87 17.90
CA TYR A 79 2.51 4.81 18.90
C TYR A 79 3.60 4.98 19.97
N LEU A 80 4.84 5.29 19.56
CA LEU A 80 5.96 5.49 20.47
C LEU A 80 5.71 6.67 21.43
N LEU A 81 5.07 7.75 20.97
CA LEU A 81 4.70 8.88 21.83
C LEU A 81 3.78 8.44 22.99
N PHE A 82 2.77 7.60 22.71
CA PHE A 82 1.89 7.05 23.76
C PHE A 82 2.60 6.01 24.63
N TYR A 83 3.45 5.15 24.05
CA TYR A 83 4.22 4.15 24.79
C TYR A 83 5.15 4.77 25.82
N PHE A 84 5.91 5.81 25.44
CA PHE A 84 6.79 6.54 26.36
C PHE A 84 6.04 7.49 27.29
N ARG A 85 4.71 7.59 27.16
CA ARG A 85 3.86 8.47 27.97
C ARG A 85 4.42 9.89 28.05
N VAL A 86 4.69 10.47 26.87
CA VAL A 86 5.18 11.85 26.75
C VAL A 86 4.28 12.79 27.58
N PRO A 87 4.85 13.80 28.27
CA PRO A 87 4.07 14.71 29.09
C PRO A 87 2.82 15.24 28.36
N TYR A 88 1.75 15.50 29.11
CA TYR A 88 0.45 15.99 28.63
C TYR A 88 -0.44 14.97 27.89
N ILE A 89 0.03 13.76 27.60
CA ILE A 89 -0.81 12.69 27.01
C ILE A 89 -1.72 12.04 28.07
N TYR A 90 -1.15 11.72 29.23
CA TYR A 90 -1.86 11.16 30.38
C TYR A 90 -1.71 12.11 31.59
N SER A 91 -2.34 11.77 32.72
CA SER A 91 -2.16 12.53 33.97
C SER A 91 -0.68 12.65 34.33
N HIS A 92 -0.28 13.80 34.87
CA HIS A 92 1.11 14.15 35.19
C HIS A 92 1.82 13.11 36.08
N ARG A 93 1.07 12.36 36.91
CA ARG A 93 1.60 11.25 37.72
C ARG A 93 2.21 10.12 36.88
N TYR A 94 1.77 9.96 35.63
CA TYR A 94 2.19 8.88 34.75
C TYR A 94 3.13 9.34 33.63
N ALA A 95 3.51 10.62 33.60
CA ALA A 95 4.42 11.15 32.60
C ALA A 95 5.77 10.43 32.67
N SER A 96 6.25 9.93 31.52
CA SER A 96 7.50 9.17 31.39
C SER A 96 7.60 7.90 32.26
N THR A 97 6.46 7.37 32.73
CA THR A 97 6.43 6.11 33.48
C THR A 97 6.27 4.92 32.53
N SER A 98 6.90 3.79 32.86
CA SER A 98 6.71 2.55 32.12
C SER A 98 5.49 1.77 32.61
N SER A 99 4.83 1.02 31.73
CA SER A 99 3.77 0.09 32.12
C SER A 99 4.36 -1.16 32.78
N PRO A 100 3.81 -1.66 33.90
CA PRO A 100 4.25 -2.92 34.51
C PRO A 100 3.80 -4.15 33.71
N HIS A 101 2.88 -3.98 32.75
CA HIS A 101 2.29 -5.12 32.03
C HIS A 101 3.13 -5.52 30.82
N PRO A 102 3.62 -6.78 30.74
CA PRO A 102 4.46 -7.23 29.63
C PRO A 102 3.71 -7.26 28.29
N VAL A 103 2.37 -7.30 28.29
CA VAL A 103 1.55 -7.18 27.08
C VAL A 103 1.77 -5.82 26.40
N VAL A 104 1.95 -4.74 27.15
CA VAL A 104 2.15 -3.39 26.59
C VAL A 104 3.49 -3.28 25.89
N THR A 105 4.57 -3.77 26.51
CA THR A 105 5.90 -3.81 25.86
C THR A 105 5.91 -4.71 24.63
N ARG A 106 5.26 -5.87 24.69
CA ARG A 106 5.11 -6.74 23.52
C ARG A 106 4.30 -6.08 22.42
N ALA A 107 3.19 -5.43 22.75
CA ALA A 107 2.37 -4.71 21.78
C ALA A 107 3.17 -3.59 21.09
N CYS A 108 3.99 -2.84 21.84
CA CYS A 108 4.91 -1.88 21.28
C CYS A 108 5.91 -2.53 20.34
N ALA A 109 6.61 -3.58 20.79
CA ALA A 109 7.60 -4.27 19.97
C ALA A 109 6.99 -4.80 18.65
N CYS A 110 5.81 -5.40 18.73
CA CYS A 110 5.07 -5.92 17.59
C CYS A 110 4.64 -4.82 16.60
N HIS A 111 4.06 -3.72 17.12
CA HIS A 111 3.63 -2.59 16.31
C HIS A 111 4.83 -1.89 15.65
N THR A 112 5.89 -1.62 16.41
CA THR A 112 7.15 -1.05 15.91
C THR A 112 7.75 -1.95 14.83
N PHE A 113 7.87 -3.25 15.09
CA PHE A 113 8.41 -4.20 14.12
C PHE A 113 7.59 -4.19 12.82
N HIS A 114 6.27 -4.25 12.92
CA HIS A 114 5.37 -4.20 11.77
C HIS A 114 5.63 -2.95 10.89
N TYR A 115 5.60 -1.75 11.46
CA TYR A 115 5.77 -0.52 10.68
C TYR A 115 7.20 -0.30 10.18
N VAL A 116 8.22 -0.66 10.98
CA VAL A 116 9.62 -0.63 10.52
C VAL A 116 9.82 -1.59 9.35
N LYS A 117 9.29 -2.81 9.44
CA LYS A 117 9.33 -3.79 8.36
C LYS A 117 8.64 -3.25 7.10
N ARG A 118 7.48 -2.58 7.22
CA ARG A 118 6.81 -1.94 6.08
C ARG A 118 7.62 -0.80 5.47
N MET A 119 8.30 0.01 6.27
CA MET A 119 9.20 1.06 5.77
C MET A 119 10.39 0.46 5.01
N ILE A 120 11.04 -0.56 5.58
CA ILE A 120 12.14 -1.29 4.92
C ILE A 120 11.66 -1.92 3.61
N GLU A 121 10.50 -2.58 3.61
CA GLU A 121 9.93 -3.12 2.38
C GLU A 121 9.66 -2.04 1.34
N THR A 122 9.15 -0.87 1.76
CA THR A 122 8.87 0.24 0.83
C THR A 122 10.14 0.74 0.14
N ILE A 123 11.26 0.78 0.86
CA ILE A 123 12.56 1.27 0.34
C ILE A 123 13.26 0.21 -0.50
N PHE A 124 13.34 -1.03 0.00
CA PHE A 124 14.23 -2.05 -0.54
C PHE A 124 13.51 -3.16 -1.32
N VAL A 125 12.22 -3.39 -1.07
CA VAL A 125 11.47 -4.52 -1.64
C VAL A 125 10.43 -4.05 -2.64
N HIS A 126 9.77 -2.91 -2.46
CA HIS A 126 8.68 -2.52 -3.35
C HIS A 126 9.21 -1.82 -4.59
N ARG A 127 9.02 -2.46 -5.75
CA ARG A 127 9.15 -1.80 -7.06
C ARG A 127 7.80 -1.19 -7.43
N PHE A 128 7.66 0.12 -7.26
CA PHE A 128 6.49 0.85 -7.76
C PHE A 128 6.63 1.11 -9.26
N THR A 129 5.56 0.89 -10.02
CA THR A 129 5.50 1.26 -11.44
C THR A 129 5.27 2.77 -11.59
N HIS A 130 5.37 3.29 -12.81
CA HIS A 130 5.06 4.69 -13.13
C HIS A 130 3.69 5.11 -12.55
N GLY A 131 3.67 6.30 -11.94
CA GLY A 131 2.48 6.88 -11.33
C GLY A 131 2.78 7.64 -10.04
N THR A 132 1.92 8.62 -9.74
CA THR A 132 1.99 9.46 -8.55
C THR A 132 0.63 9.57 -7.87
N MET A 133 0.63 10.05 -6.62
CA MET A 133 -0.60 10.31 -5.88
C MET A 133 -0.77 11.81 -5.59
N PRO A 134 -1.98 12.37 -5.73
CA PRO A 134 -2.25 13.76 -5.37
C PRO A 134 -2.07 14.01 -3.88
N LEU A 135 -1.39 15.10 -3.51
CA LEU A 135 -1.04 15.42 -2.12
C LEU A 135 -2.23 15.40 -1.14
N ARG A 136 -3.39 15.93 -1.58
CA ARG A 136 -4.63 15.94 -0.77
C ARG A 136 -5.08 14.54 -0.33
N ILE A 137 -4.83 13.52 -1.15
CA ILE A 137 -5.19 12.14 -0.82
C ILE A 137 -4.19 11.55 0.18
N ILE A 138 -2.91 11.89 0.03
CA ILE A 138 -1.84 11.47 0.95
C ILE A 138 -2.13 12.00 2.35
N VAL A 139 -2.49 13.28 2.49
CA VAL A 139 -2.85 13.88 3.78
C VAL A 139 -4.01 13.12 4.44
N ARG A 140 -5.05 12.78 3.67
CA ARG A 140 -6.18 11.99 4.16
C ARG A 140 -5.75 10.59 4.61
N ASN A 141 -4.91 9.91 3.84
CA ASN A 141 -4.41 8.58 4.19
C ASN A 141 -3.53 8.63 5.45
N CYS A 142 -2.65 9.63 5.55
CA CYS A 142 -1.84 9.86 6.75
C CYS A 142 -2.73 10.11 7.97
N ALA A 143 -3.71 11.02 7.86
CA ALA A 143 -4.65 11.28 8.94
C ALA A 143 -5.38 10.00 9.40
N TYR A 144 -5.77 9.14 8.46
CA TYR A 144 -6.34 7.82 8.77
C TYR A 144 -5.34 6.95 9.55
N TYR A 145 -4.18 6.64 8.98
CA TYR A 145 -3.21 5.73 9.61
C TYR A 145 -2.70 6.24 10.96
N TRP A 146 -2.34 7.53 11.02
CA TRP A 146 -1.77 8.16 12.20
C TRP A 146 -2.84 8.27 13.30
N GLY A 147 -4.06 8.66 12.93
CA GLY A 147 -5.19 8.78 13.86
C GLY A 147 -5.59 7.44 14.47
N PHE A 148 -5.72 6.38 13.65
CA PHE A 148 -6.02 5.05 14.17
C PHE A 148 -4.89 4.49 15.04
N SER A 149 -3.63 4.74 14.68
CA SER A 149 -2.49 4.36 15.51
C SER A 149 -2.47 5.11 16.84
N ALA A 150 -2.75 6.41 16.85
CA ALA A 150 -2.89 7.18 18.07
C ALA A 150 -4.05 6.66 18.94
N TRP A 151 -5.21 6.36 18.33
CA TRP A 151 -6.38 5.85 19.04
C TRP A 151 -6.09 4.51 19.72
N LEU A 152 -5.54 3.53 18.99
CA LEU A 152 -5.19 2.25 19.60
C LEU A 152 -4.06 2.38 20.63
N ALA A 153 -3.05 3.21 20.38
CA ALA A 153 -1.91 3.38 21.27
C ALA A 153 -2.33 4.05 22.58
N TYR A 154 -3.27 5.00 22.52
CA TYR A 154 -3.83 5.63 23.71
C TYR A 154 -4.40 4.60 24.68
N TYR A 155 -5.23 3.66 24.21
CA TYR A 155 -5.87 2.66 25.07
C TYR A 155 -4.92 1.55 25.53
N ILE A 156 -4.03 1.06 24.66
CA ILE A 156 -3.08 0.00 25.03
C ILE A 156 -2.07 0.48 26.08
N ASN A 157 -1.60 1.74 25.96
CA ASN A 157 -0.58 2.29 26.84
C ASN A 157 -1.15 3.04 28.05
N HIS A 158 -2.49 3.15 28.14
CA HIS A 158 -3.17 3.85 29.22
C HIS A 158 -2.78 3.25 30.59
N PRO A 159 -2.55 4.06 31.64
CA PRO A 159 -2.20 3.56 32.97
C PRO A 159 -3.21 2.59 33.59
N LEU A 160 -4.48 2.66 33.16
CA LEU A 160 -5.58 1.79 33.59
C LEU A 160 -5.81 0.58 32.67
N TYR A 161 -4.89 0.30 31.76
CA TYR A 161 -5.01 -0.83 30.85
C TYR A 161 -5.00 -2.16 31.61
N THR A 162 -6.06 -2.96 31.46
CA THR A 162 -6.19 -4.28 32.07
C THR A 162 -5.77 -5.36 31.07
N PRO A 163 -4.65 -6.07 31.29
CA PRO A 163 -4.14 -7.05 30.33
C PRO A 163 -5.01 -8.32 30.32
N PRO A 164 -5.14 -8.99 29.17
CA PRO A 164 -5.82 -10.27 29.07
C PRO A 164 -4.94 -11.45 29.54
N CYS A 165 -5.59 -12.55 29.94
CA CYS A 165 -4.95 -13.69 30.59
C CYS A 165 -4.22 -14.69 29.65
N LYS A 166 -4.28 -14.53 28.32
CA LYS A 166 -3.71 -15.49 27.36
C LYS A 166 -2.96 -14.84 26.21
N LEU A 167 -1.88 -15.50 25.79
CA LEU A 167 -0.92 -15.04 24.78
C LEU A 167 -1.18 -15.69 23.41
N THR A 168 -1.04 -14.92 22.33
CA THR A 168 -1.12 -15.40 20.93
C THR A 168 0.14 -15.07 20.13
N HIS A 169 0.47 -15.92 19.16
CA HIS A 169 1.63 -15.79 18.25
C HIS A 169 1.26 -14.95 17.01
N MET A 170 2.23 -14.23 16.43
CA MET A 170 2.03 -13.28 15.32
C MET A 170 2.46 -13.82 13.93
N CYS A 171 1.71 -13.46 12.89
CA CYS A 171 1.80 -13.95 11.50
C CYS A 171 2.61 -13.04 10.52
N GLU A 172 3.44 -12.12 11.01
CA GLU A 172 4.10 -11.07 10.20
C GLU A 172 5.11 -11.61 9.17
N LEU A 173 5.77 -12.74 9.48
CA LEU A 173 6.77 -13.36 8.59
C LEU A 173 6.17 -13.81 7.25
N GLY A 174 4.92 -14.28 7.26
CA GLY A 174 4.22 -14.67 6.04
C GLY A 174 3.96 -13.48 5.12
N ASN A 175 3.56 -12.33 5.70
CA ASN A 175 3.33 -11.10 4.96
C ASN A 175 4.62 -10.65 4.23
N PHE A 176 5.74 -10.60 4.95
CA PHE A 176 7.06 -10.28 4.38
C PHE A 176 7.43 -11.20 3.22
N SER A 177 7.28 -12.51 3.43
CA SER A 177 7.60 -13.50 2.40
C SER A 177 6.82 -13.27 1.10
N ILE A 178 5.54 -12.87 1.18
CA ILE A 178 4.74 -12.58 -0.01
C ILE A 178 5.23 -11.31 -0.73
N HIS A 179 5.58 -10.26 0.01
CA HIS A 179 6.09 -9.03 -0.58
C HIS A 179 7.38 -9.27 -1.38
N VAL A 180 8.28 -10.11 -0.88
CA VAL A 180 9.49 -10.52 -1.61
C VAL A 180 9.13 -11.25 -2.92
N THR A 181 8.18 -12.19 -2.90
CA THR A 181 7.74 -12.88 -4.12
C THR A 181 7.10 -11.93 -5.13
N LEU A 182 6.24 -11.01 -4.67
CA LEU A 182 5.62 -10.00 -5.53
C LEU A 182 6.64 -9.06 -6.17
N ASN A 183 7.73 -8.72 -5.46
CA ASN A 183 8.81 -7.92 -6.00
C ASN A 183 9.56 -8.65 -7.12
N ASN A 184 9.88 -9.92 -6.93
CA ASN A 184 10.62 -10.71 -7.92
C ASN A 184 9.85 -10.79 -9.25
N LEU A 185 8.51 -10.89 -9.20
CA LEU A 185 7.66 -10.87 -10.41
C LEU A 185 7.72 -9.55 -11.19
N ARG A 186 8.09 -8.45 -10.54
CA ARG A 186 8.28 -7.14 -11.18
C ARG A 186 9.72 -6.91 -11.65
N GLY A 187 10.66 -7.78 -11.28
CA GLY A 187 12.07 -7.64 -11.61
C GLY A 187 12.52 -8.30 -12.91
N ASP A 188 11.75 -9.27 -13.41
CA ASP A 188 12.00 -9.90 -14.70
C ASP A 188 11.53 -8.95 -15.82
N GLY A 189 12.42 -8.06 -16.27
CA GLY A 189 12.17 -6.96 -17.22
C GLY A 189 11.70 -7.34 -18.63
N ILE A 190 11.09 -8.51 -18.83
CA ILE A 190 10.49 -8.91 -20.11
C ILE A 190 8.98 -8.70 -20.00
N ARG A 191 8.45 -7.87 -20.90
CA ARG A 191 7.06 -7.36 -21.00
C ARG A 191 5.99 -8.46 -21.09
N GLY A 192 5.73 -9.12 -19.97
CA GLY A 192 4.50 -9.86 -19.71
C GLY A 192 4.13 -9.67 -18.25
N ARG A 193 3.02 -9.00 -17.97
CA ARG A 193 2.44 -9.08 -16.62
C ARG A 193 2.24 -10.56 -16.33
N ARG A 194 2.67 -11.03 -15.16
CA ARG A 194 2.47 -12.40 -14.68
C ARG A 194 1.76 -12.34 -13.33
N TYR A 195 0.92 -13.33 -13.04
CA TYR A 195 0.32 -13.49 -11.73
C TYR A 195 1.24 -14.33 -10.82
N PRO A 196 1.21 -14.12 -9.50
CA PRO A 196 2.07 -14.85 -8.57
C PRO A 196 1.70 -16.34 -8.47
N ILE A 197 2.74 -17.17 -8.40
CA ILE A 197 2.67 -18.62 -8.20
C ILE A 197 3.43 -19.02 -6.93
N PRO A 198 3.03 -20.13 -6.27
CA PRO A 198 3.76 -20.65 -5.11
C PRO A 198 5.19 -21.03 -5.48
N THR A 199 6.11 -20.79 -4.55
CA THR A 199 7.54 -21.11 -4.66
C THR A 199 7.93 -22.20 -3.65
N LYS A 200 9.22 -22.54 -3.57
CA LYS A 200 9.75 -23.46 -2.54
C LYS A 200 9.54 -22.95 -1.10
N ASN A 201 9.25 -21.67 -0.92
CA ASN A 201 8.95 -21.09 0.40
C ASN A 201 7.50 -21.41 0.83
N PRO A 202 7.28 -22.03 2.00
CA PRO A 202 5.95 -22.45 2.46
C PRO A 202 4.97 -21.28 2.65
N PHE A 203 5.45 -20.07 2.98
CA PHE A 203 4.58 -18.90 3.10
C PHE A 203 3.96 -18.48 1.76
N THR A 204 4.57 -18.87 0.64
CA THR A 204 4.06 -18.57 -0.69
C THR A 204 3.04 -19.60 -1.18
N TRP A 205 2.88 -20.73 -0.47
CA TRP A 205 1.90 -21.76 -0.84
C TRP A 205 0.46 -21.27 -0.75
N LEU A 206 0.23 -20.20 0.02
CA LEU A 206 -1.08 -19.56 0.08
C LEU A 206 -1.54 -19.03 -1.30
N PHE A 207 -0.61 -18.78 -2.24
CA PHE A 207 -0.96 -18.48 -3.64
C PHE A 207 -1.71 -19.61 -4.35
N LEU A 208 -1.68 -20.85 -3.85
CA LEU A 208 -2.53 -21.93 -4.38
C LEU A 208 -4.01 -21.63 -4.15
N PHE A 209 -4.34 -20.99 -3.02
CA PHE A 209 -5.71 -20.82 -2.56
C PHE A 209 -6.24 -19.40 -2.73
N VAL A 210 -5.39 -18.38 -2.63
CA VAL A 210 -5.81 -16.97 -2.69
C VAL A 210 -4.93 -16.14 -3.61
N SER A 211 -5.53 -15.08 -4.14
CA SER A 211 -4.92 -14.17 -5.11
C SER A 211 -4.02 -13.14 -4.45
N CYS A 212 -4.38 -12.71 -3.23
CA CYS A 212 -3.67 -11.68 -2.47
C CYS A 212 -3.27 -12.19 -1.06
N PRO A 213 -2.36 -13.17 -0.96
CA PRO A 213 -1.96 -13.75 0.33
C PRO A 213 -1.26 -12.75 1.25
N ASN A 214 -0.67 -11.67 0.72
CA ASN A 214 -0.14 -10.57 1.52
C ASN A 214 -1.23 -9.95 2.40
N TYR A 215 -2.43 -9.73 1.85
CA TYR A 215 -3.55 -9.20 2.63
C TYR A 215 -4.07 -10.22 3.64
N THR A 216 -4.04 -11.52 3.34
CA THR A 216 -4.39 -12.57 4.30
C THR A 216 -3.46 -12.56 5.50
N TYR A 217 -2.14 -12.49 5.28
CA TYR A 217 -1.17 -12.43 6.37
C TYR A 217 -1.25 -11.12 7.15
N GLU A 218 -1.51 -10.00 6.47
CA GLU A 218 -1.74 -8.70 7.12
C GLU A 218 -2.93 -8.78 8.08
N VAL A 219 -4.09 -9.25 7.59
CA VAL A 219 -5.30 -9.44 8.41
C VAL A 219 -5.02 -10.38 9.57
N GLY A 220 -4.33 -11.50 9.33
CA GLY A 220 -3.94 -12.44 10.37
C GLY A 220 -3.05 -11.80 11.45
N ALA A 221 -2.09 -10.96 11.07
CA ALA A 221 -1.26 -10.23 12.02
C ALA A 221 -2.08 -9.26 12.88
N TRP A 222 -2.98 -8.50 12.27
CA TRP A 222 -3.88 -7.58 12.99
C TRP A 222 -4.89 -8.29 13.88
N VAL A 223 -5.43 -9.45 13.46
CA VAL A 223 -6.27 -10.31 14.30
C VAL A 223 -5.49 -10.84 15.49
N SER A 224 -4.28 -11.37 15.30
CA SER A 224 -3.40 -11.79 16.40
C SER A 224 -3.12 -10.64 17.37
N PHE A 225 -2.89 -9.43 16.85
CA PHE A 225 -2.66 -8.23 17.65
C PHE A 225 -3.92 -7.78 18.42
N SER A 226 -5.11 -7.85 17.81
CA SER A 226 -6.39 -7.63 18.49
C SER A 226 -6.60 -8.64 19.62
N ILE A 227 -6.29 -9.92 19.39
CA ILE A 227 -6.45 -10.96 20.41
C ILE A 227 -5.44 -10.76 21.54
N MET A 228 -4.19 -10.43 21.24
CA MET A 228 -3.14 -10.20 22.23
C MET A 228 -3.45 -9.00 23.15
N THR A 229 -4.00 -7.92 22.57
CA THR A 229 -4.29 -6.69 23.30
C THR A 229 -5.68 -6.64 23.92
N GLN A 230 -6.61 -7.49 23.44
CA GLN A 230 -8.06 -7.47 23.79
C GLN A 230 -8.62 -6.04 23.82
N CYS A 231 -8.19 -5.20 22.86
CA CYS A 231 -8.49 -3.79 22.82
C CYS A 231 -9.50 -3.50 21.70
N LEU A 232 -10.66 -2.94 22.05
CA LEU A 232 -11.75 -2.69 21.11
C LEU A 232 -11.32 -1.79 19.92
N PRO A 233 -10.60 -0.67 20.11
CA PRO A 233 -10.04 0.11 19.00
C PRO A 233 -9.20 -0.73 18.01
N VAL A 234 -8.42 -1.70 18.52
CA VAL A 234 -7.61 -2.58 17.67
C VAL A 234 -8.50 -3.51 16.86
N ALA A 235 -9.51 -4.14 17.49
CA ALA A 235 -10.45 -5.00 16.78
C ALA A 235 -11.22 -4.24 15.70
N PHE A 236 -11.61 -2.99 15.98
CA PHE A 236 -12.28 -2.13 15.02
C PHE A 236 -11.37 -1.75 13.85
N TYR A 237 -10.11 -1.40 14.12
CA TYR A 237 -9.11 -1.15 13.07
C TYR A 237 -8.90 -2.39 12.19
N THR A 238 -8.77 -3.58 12.80
CA THR A 238 -8.66 -4.86 12.08
C THR A 238 -9.86 -5.09 11.17
N LEU A 239 -11.09 -4.83 11.63
CA LEU A 239 -12.30 -4.98 10.84
C LEU A 239 -12.33 -4.03 9.64
N LEU A 240 -12.05 -2.74 9.85
CA LEU A 240 -12.03 -1.75 8.77
C LEU A 240 -10.93 -2.07 7.75
N GLY A 241 -9.73 -2.43 8.22
CA GLY A 241 -8.63 -2.86 7.37
C GLY A 241 -8.99 -4.10 6.55
N PHE A 242 -9.65 -5.08 7.16
CA PHE A 242 -10.13 -6.27 6.47
C PHE A 242 -11.14 -5.94 5.36
N ILE A 243 -12.12 -5.07 5.62
CA ILE A 243 -13.10 -4.64 4.63
C ILE A 243 -12.39 -3.95 3.45
N GLN A 244 -11.51 -2.99 3.73
CA GLN A 244 -10.79 -2.25 2.70
C GLN A 244 -9.88 -3.16 1.86
N MET A 245 -9.11 -4.04 2.50
CA MET A 245 -8.25 -4.99 1.80
C MET A 245 -9.05 -6.01 1.00
N SER A 246 -10.24 -6.42 1.47
CA SER A 246 -11.13 -7.31 0.73
C SER A 246 -11.65 -6.67 -0.56
N ILE A 247 -11.98 -5.38 -0.53
CA ILE A 247 -12.38 -4.62 -1.73
C ILE A 247 -11.23 -4.59 -2.74
N TRP A 248 -10.01 -4.29 -2.30
CA TRP A 248 -8.82 -4.29 -3.15
C TRP A 248 -8.49 -5.67 -3.70
N ALA A 249 -8.57 -6.71 -2.86
CA ALA A 249 -8.32 -8.10 -3.24
C ALA A 249 -9.28 -8.55 -4.34
N LYS A 250 -10.58 -8.27 -4.19
CA LYS A 250 -11.61 -8.59 -5.20
C LYS A 250 -11.35 -7.85 -6.52
N GLY A 251 -10.94 -6.58 -6.45
CA GLY A 251 -10.54 -5.81 -7.62
C GLY A 251 -9.38 -6.48 -8.37
N LYS A 252 -8.33 -6.87 -7.63
CA LYS A 252 -7.13 -7.50 -8.18
C LYS A 252 -7.40 -8.90 -8.72
N HIS A 253 -8.18 -9.70 -8.01
CA HIS A 253 -8.62 -11.03 -8.46
C HIS A 253 -9.37 -10.94 -9.79
N ARG A 254 -10.35 -10.03 -9.91
CA ARG A 254 -11.09 -9.81 -11.17
C ARG A 254 -10.19 -9.33 -12.32
N ALA A 255 -9.18 -8.51 -12.02
CA ALA A 255 -8.22 -8.09 -13.03
C ALA A 255 -7.41 -9.30 -13.55
N TYR A 256 -6.92 -10.15 -12.66
CA TYR A 256 -6.19 -11.36 -13.04
C TYR A 256 -7.04 -12.34 -13.86
N SER A 257 -8.29 -12.61 -13.46
CA SER A 257 -9.17 -13.52 -14.21
C SER A 257 -9.53 -12.99 -15.61
N ARG A 258 -9.45 -11.68 -15.85
CA ARG A 258 -9.68 -11.08 -17.17
C ARG A 258 -8.43 -11.05 -18.04
N GLU A 259 -7.27 -10.83 -17.42
CA GLU A 259 -5.99 -10.66 -18.11
C GLU A 259 -5.36 -12.01 -18.48
N PHE A 260 -5.55 -13.04 -17.66
CA PHE A 260 -4.89 -14.34 -17.80
C PHE A 260 -5.89 -15.46 -18.07
N LYS A 261 -5.79 -16.10 -19.25
CA LYS A 261 -6.65 -17.23 -19.63
C LYS A 261 -6.35 -18.50 -18.83
N ASP A 262 -5.12 -18.66 -18.35
CA ASP A 262 -4.62 -19.78 -17.56
C ASP A 262 -4.80 -19.58 -16.04
N TYR A 263 -5.49 -18.50 -15.62
CA TYR A 263 -5.67 -18.19 -14.21
C TYR A 263 -6.51 -19.25 -13.48
N PRO A 264 -6.06 -19.79 -12.32
CA PRO A 264 -6.81 -20.82 -11.61
C PRO A 264 -8.18 -20.32 -11.12
N SER A 265 -9.26 -20.97 -11.57
CA SER A 265 -10.64 -20.62 -11.22
C SER A 265 -10.99 -20.87 -9.76
N LEU A 266 -10.26 -21.77 -9.09
CA LEU A 266 -10.48 -22.12 -7.68
C LEU A 266 -9.82 -21.15 -6.68
N ARG A 267 -9.00 -20.20 -7.16
CA ARG A 267 -8.40 -19.19 -6.27
C ARG A 267 -9.46 -18.21 -5.79
N MET A 268 -9.41 -17.90 -4.50
CA MET A 268 -10.25 -16.86 -3.88
C MET A 268 -9.48 -15.52 -3.82
N ALA A 269 -10.12 -14.44 -3.40
CA ALA A 269 -9.49 -13.12 -3.38
C ALA A 269 -8.50 -12.96 -2.20
N ILE A 270 -8.91 -13.28 -0.98
CA ILE A 270 -8.22 -12.96 0.27
C ILE A 270 -8.29 -14.06 1.35
N ILE A 271 -9.41 -14.72 1.60
CA ILE A 271 -9.53 -15.78 2.61
C ILE A 271 -9.85 -17.09 1.90
N PRO A 272 -9.02 -18.15 2.09
CA PRO A 272 -9.32 -19.47 1.53
C PRO A 272 -10.74 -19.91 1.90
N LEU A 273 -11.48 -20.42 0.93
CA LEU A 273 -12.83 -21.01 1.10
C LEU A 273 -13.96 -20.03 1.50
N ILE A 274 -13.68 -18.74 1.67
CA ILE A 274 -14.68 -17.74 2.06
C ILE A 274 -14.76 -16.59 1.04
N LEU A 275 -13.62 -15.96 0.73
CA LEU A 275 -13.61 -14.70 -0.03
C LEU A 275 -12.40 -14.52 -0.93
#